data_AF-D7WER2-F1
#
_entry.id   AF-D7WER2-F1
#
_cell.length_a   1.000
_cell.length_b   1.000
_cell.length_c   1.000
_cell.angle_alpha   90.00
_cell.angle_beta   90.00
_cell.angle_gamma   90.00
#
_symmetry.space_group_name_H-M   'P 1'
#
loop_
_entity.id
_entity.type
_entity.pdbx_description
1 polymer ?
#
loop_
_entity_poly.entity_id
_entity_poly.type
_entity_poly.pdbx_seq_one_letter_code
_entity_poly.pdbx_strand_id
1 'polypeptide(L)'
;MDIADIARASARLLDEGGLRALTMRAVAQQVGVAPASLYSRVESVDDLFDLALDTALADDPVMSDSIRTSDLPTLMQDFFTHLTTHRWAGQVIGMRAPRGPAYLEFSERMCVLLEREGVPDPLGTAYRLSNLVIGASLTAPMAPDEKRVAIDPEQAPAYARLHAAHHISPQEILSEGIKKLLS
;
A
#
# COMPACT_ATOMS: atom_id res chain seq x y z
N MET A 1 -23.23 -14.60 -8.43
CA MET A 1 -22.24 -13.54 -8.18
C MET A 1 -21.22 -14.07 -7.19
N ASP A 2 -19.99 -14.17 -7.66
CA ASP A 2 -18.84 -14.61 -6.89
C ASP A 2 -18.30 -13.45 -6.04
N ILE A 3 -17.80 -13.76 -4.84
CA ILE A 3 -17.17 -12.77 -3.96
C ILE A 3 -15.89 -12.19 -4.60
N ALA A 4 -15.20 -12.99 -5.41
CA ALA A 4 -14.03 -12.53 -6.16
C ALA A 4 -14.39 -11.47 -7.22
N ASP A 5 -15.56 -11.57 -7.85
CA ASP A 5 -16.03 -10.56 -8.82
C ASP A 5 -16.37 -9.23 -8.13
N ILE A 6 -16.98 -9.31 -6.94
CA ILE A 6 -17.24 -8.14 -6.09
C ILE A 6 -15.91 -7.47 -5.72
N ALA A 7 -14.94 -8.26 -5.24
CA ALA A 7 -13.65 -7.75 -4.80
C ALA A 7 -12.87 -7.05 -5.92
N ARG A 8 -12.77 -7.67 -7.10
CA ARG A 8 -12.15 -7.06 -8.29
C ARG A 8 -12.89 -5.82 -8.77
N ALA A 9 -14.22 -5.80 -8.71
CA ALA A 9 -14.99 -4.62 -9.06
C ALA A 9 -14.74 -3.46 -8.09
N SER A 10 -14.65 -3.76 -6.78
CA SER A 10 -14.30 -2.79 -5.75
C SER A 10 -12.91 -2.21 -5.95
N ALA A 11 -11.90 -3.06 -6.21
CA ALA A 11 -10.53 -2.61 -6.49
C ALA A 11 -10.46 -1.66 -7.70
N ARG A 12 -11.13 -2.01 -8.81
CA ARG A 12 -11.19 -1.14 -10.00
C ARG A 12 -11.83 0.23 -9.72
N LEU A 13 -12.94 0.27 -8.98
CA LEU A 13 -13.58 1.54 -8.61
C LEU A 13 -12.64 2.42 -7.76
N LEU A 14 -11.86 1.79 -6.88
CA LEU A 14 -10.89 2.50 -6.04
C LEU A 14 -9.69 2.99 -6.85
N ASP A 15 -9.20 2.22 -7.82
CA ASP A 15 -8.13 2.66 -8.73
C ASP A 15 -8.56 3.87 -9.57
N GLU A 16 -9.80 3.87 -10.07
CA GLU A 16 -10.32 4.91 -10.95
C GLU A 16 -10.73 6.19 -10.21
N GLY A 17 -11.33 6.06 -9.02
CA GLY A 17 -12.00 7.18 -8.34
C GLY A 17 -11.64 7.36 -6.86
N GLY A 18 -10.69 6.59 -6.34
CA GLY A 18 -10.28 6.61 -4.95
C GLY A 18 -11.39 6.18 -3.98
N LEU A 19 -11.17 6.41 -2.68
CA LEU A 19 -12.06 5.92 -1.62
C LEU A 19 -13.53 6.34 -1.78
N ARG A 20 -13.79 7.54 -2.34
CA ARG A 20 -15.16 8.07 -2.50
C ARG A 20 -15.96 7.37 -3.60
N ALA A 21 -15.29 6.70 -4.54
CA ALA A 21 -15.96 5.96 -5.61
C ALA A 21 -16.56 4.64 -5.11
N LEU A 22 -16.02 4.08 -4.03
CA LEU A 22 -16.50 2.82 -3.49
C LEU A 22 -17.79 3.01 -2.70
N THR A 23 -18.90 2.54 -3.29
CA THR A 23 -20.19 2.47 -2.63
C THR A 23 -20.88 1.16 -3.01
N MET A 24 -21.77 0.65 -2.14
CA MET A 24 -22.60 -0.52 -2.45
C MET A 24 -23.31 -0.40 -3.81
N ARG A 25 -23.82 0.79 -4.13
CA ARG A 25 -24.51 1.05 -5.40
C ARG A 25 -23.57 0.97 -6.60
N ALA A 26 -22.39 1.58 -6.50
CA ALA A 26 -21.40 1.58 -7.58
C ALA A 26 -20.91 0.15 -7.87
N VAL A 27 -20.61 -0.64 -6.82
CA VAL A 27 -20.21 -2.04 -6.97
C VAL A 27 -21.32 -2.87 -7.60
N ALA A 28 -22.57 -2.72 -7.13
CA ALA A 28 -23.71 -3.45 -7.67
C ALA A 28 -23.92 -3.16 -9.16
N GLN A 29 -23.80 -1.88 -9.55
CA GLN A 29 -23.85 -1.46 -10.95
C GLN A 29 -22.72 -2.09 -11.77
N GLN A 30 -21.48 -2.08 -11.24
CA GLN A 30 -20.31 -2.62 -11.92
C GLN A 30 -20.40 -4.14 -12.16
N VAL A 31 -21.02 -4.89 -11.24
CA VAL A 31 -21.21 -6.34 -11.37
C VAL A 31 -22.58 -6.73 -11.95
N GLY A 32 -23.41 -5.76 -12.34
CA GLY A 32 -24.69 -5.99 -13.04
C GLY A 32 -25.82 -6.56 -12.17
N VAL A 33 -25.86 -6.24 -10.88
CA VAL A 33 -26.89 -6.73 -9.94
C VAL A 33 -27.61 -5.59 -9.21
N ALA A 34 -28.73 -5.89 -8.56
CA ALA A 34 -29.37 -4.96 -7.65
C ALA A 34 -28.53 -4.79 -6.36
N PRO A 35 -28.44 -3.59 -5.75
CA PRO A 35 -27.68 -3.38 -4.51
C PRO A 35 -28.08 -4.32 -3.36
N ALA A 36 -29.37 -4.67 -3.27
CA ALA A 36 -29.88 -5.62 -2.28
C ALA A 36 -29.20 -7.01 -2.37
N SER A 37 -28.77 -7.42 -3.57
CA SER A 37 -28.12 -8.72 -3.78
C SER A 37 -26.70 -8.78 -3.19
N LEU A 38 -26.02 -7.64 -3.04
CA LEU A 38 -24.68 -7.59 -2.43
C LEU A 38 -24.72 -7.97 -0.95
N TYR A 39 -25.79 -7.62 -0.23
CA TYR A 39 -25.91 -7.89 1.21
C TYR A 39 -25.96 -9.37 1.58
N SER A 40 -26.11 -10.27 0.59
CA SER A 40 -25.97 -11.72 0.79
C SER A 40 -24.51 -12.19 0.89
N ARG A 41 -23.55 -11.33 0.55
CA ARG A 41 -22.11 -11.63 0.48
C ARG A 41 -21.27 -10.74 1.39
N VAL A 42 -21.70 -9.50 1.59
CA VAL A 42 -21.02 -8.50 2.42
C VAL A 42 -22.04 -7.83 3.34
N GLU A 43 -21.66 -7.50 4.55
CA GLU A 43 -22.52 -6.84 5.54
C GLU A 43 -22.46 -5.31 5.38
N SER A 44 -21.32 -4.79 4.91
CA SER A 44 -21.05 -3.36 4.86
C SER A 44 -20.18 -2.94 3.67
N VAL A 45 -20.04 -1.62 3.47
CA VAL A 45 -19.03 -1.07 2.55
C VAL A 45 -17.61 -1.33 3.04
N ASP A 46 -17.41 -1.52 4.35
CA ASP A 46 -16.10 -1.78 4.93
C ASP A 46 -15.57 -3.16 4.51
N ASP A 47 -16.46 -4.14 4.33
CA ASP A 47 -16.10 -5.44 3.77
C ASP A 47 -15.65 -5.33 2.31
N LEU A 48 -16.20 -4.38 1.55
CA LEU A 48 -15.76 -4.13 0.17
C LEU A 48 -14.35 -3.57 0.13
N PHE A 49 -13.96 -2.72 1.11
CA PHE A 49 -12.59 -2.24 1.24
C PHE A 49 -11.63 -3.39 1.57
N ASP A 50 -11.99 -4.29 2.50
CA ASP A 50 -11.16 -5.45 2.83
C ASP A 50 -10.95 -6.37 1.63
N LEU A 51 -12.05 -6.70 0.95
CA LEU A 51 -12.03 -7.59 -0.21
C LEU A 51 -11.20 -6.97 -1.34
N ALA A 52 -11.40 -5.68 -1.60
CA ALA A 52 -10.62 -4.96 -2.60
C ALA A 52 -9.13 -4.96 -2.25
N LEU A 53 -8.80 -4.63 -1.00
CA LEU A 53 -7.43 -4.54 -0.51
C LEU A 53 -6.70 -5.87 -0.72
N ASP A 54 -7.29 -6.97 -0.24
CA ASP A 54 -6.67 -8.28 -0.33
C ASP A 54 -6.57 -8.77 -1.79
N THR A 55 -7.62 -8.54 -2.59
CA THR A 55 -7.63 -8.95 -4.00
C THR A 55 -6.63 -8.15 -4.84
N ALA A 56 -6.45 -6.85 -4.57
CA ALA A 56 -5.46 -6.05 -5.28
C ALA A 56 -4.05 -6.61 -5.09
N LEU A 57 -3.71 -7.04 -3.87
CA LEU A 57 -2.42 -7.67 -3.59
C LEU A 57 -2.31 -9.06 -4.22
N ALA A 58 -3.37 -9.87 -4.15
CA ALA A 58 -3.42 -11.22 -4.72
C ALA A 58 -3.31 -11.23 -6.25
N ASP A 59 -3.94 -10.27 -6.92
CA ASP A 59 -3.95 -10.15 -8.38
C ASP A 59 -2.70 -9.44 -8.93
N ASP A 60 -1.83 -8.89 -8.07
CA ASP A 60 -0.55 -8.30 -8.46
C ASP A 60 0.50 -9.40 -8.70
N PRO A 61 0.90 -9.66 -9.96
CA PRO A 61 1.83 -10.74 -10.28
C PRO A 61 3.25 -10.48 -9.79
N VAL A 62 3.65 -9.21 -9.67
CA VAL A 62 4.98 -8.83 -9.16
C VAL A 62 5.03 -9.13 -7.67
N MET A 63 4.02 -8.70 -6.92
CA MET A 63 3.93 -9.02 -5.49
C MET A 63 3.83 -10.53 -5.24
N SER A 64 3.00 -11.24 -6.01
CA SER A 64 2.85 -12.69 -5.88
C SER A 64 4.16 -13.45 -6.08
N ASP A 65 4.95 -13.08 -7.09
CA ASP A 65 6.26 -13.71 -7.30
C ASP A 65 7.29 -13.28 -6.25
N SER A 66 7.26 -12.01 -5.84
CA SER A 66 8.17 -11.45 -4.86
C SER A 66 7.99 -12.06 -3.47
N ILE A 67 6.73 -12.24 -3.03
CA ILE A 67 6.40 -12.94 -1.78
C ILE A 67 7.03 -14.34 -1.75
N ARG A 68 7.05 -15.05 -2.88
CA ARG A 68 7.61 -16.41 -2.93
C ARG A 68 9.14 -16.44 -3.00
N THR A 69 9.74 -15.51 -3.74
CA THR A 69 11.12 -15.69 -4.23
C THR A 69 12.10 -14.61 -3.76
N SER A 70 11.64 -13.40 -3.49
CA SER A 70 12.50 -12.26 -3.19
C SER A 70 13.11 -12.30 -1.80
N ASP A 71 14.23 -11.60 -1.64
CA ASP A 71 14.74 -11.17 -0.35
C ASP A 71 13.90 -10.02 0.23
N LEU A 72 14.13 -9.69 1.49
CA LEU A 72 13.31 -8.71 2.20
C LEU A 72 13.43 -7.28 1.61
N PRO A 73 14.62 -6.78 1.22
CA PRO A 73 14.71 -5.48 0.57
C PRO A 73 13.92 -5.39 -0.73
N THR A 74 14.01 -6.41 -1.60
CA THR A 74 13.29 -6.42 -2.87
C THR A 74 11.78 -6.50 -2.64
N LEU A 75 11.35 -7.37 -1.72
CA LEU A 75 9.95 -7.49 -1.32
C LEU A 75 9.35 -6.15 -0.84
N MET A 76 10.09 -5.35 -0.08
CA MET A 76 9.63 -4.04 0.39
C MET A 76 9.58 -2.98 -0.73
N GLN A 77 10.46 -3.07 -1.72
CA GLN A 77 10.44 -2.20 -2.90
C GLN A 77 9.26 -2.52 -3.83
N ASP A 78 8.97 -3.80 -4.02
CA ASP A 78 7.80 -4.24 -4.78
C ASP A 78 6.50 -3.83 -4.07
N PHE A 79 6.46 -3.95 -2.73
CA PHE A 79 5.31 -3.50 -1.96
C PHE A 79 5.10 -1.98 -2.04
N PHE A 80 6.18 -1.19 -2.08
CA PHE A 80 6.08 0.24 -2.35
C PHE A 80 5.51 0.53 -3.74
N THR A 81 5.96 -0.21 -4.75
CA THR A 81 5.46 -0.08 -6.14
C THR A 81 3.98 -0.44 -6.21
N HIS A 82 3.57 -1.52 -5.54
CA HIS A 82 2.18 -1.92 -5.38
C HIS A 82 1.33 -0.79 -4.76
N LEU A 83 1.75 -0.24 -3.61
CA LEU A 83 1.00 0.83 -2.94
C LEU A 83 0.98 2.16 -3.70
N THR A 84 2.00 2.45 -4.51
CA THR A 84 2.01 3.66 -5.36
C THR A 84 1.20 3.49 -6.65
N THR A 85 0.97 2.25 -7.07
CA THR A 85 0.03 1.89 -8.14
C THR A 85 -1.41 1.93 -7.62
N HIS A 86 -1.69 1.26 -6.51
CA HIS A 86 -2.99 1.23 -5.83
C HIS A 86 -3.01 2.22 -4.65
N ARG A 87 -2.95 3.53 -4.94
CA ARG A 87 -2.75 4.58 -3.91
C ARG A 87 -3.79 4.60 -2.78
N TRP A 88 -4.98 4.08 -3.03
CA TRP A 88 -6.02 3.91 -2.01
C TRP A 88 -5.67 2.85 -0.96
N ALA A 89 -4.87 1.83 -1.31
CA ALA A 89 -4.55 0.71 -0.45
C ALA A 89 -3.86 1.17 0.85
N GLY A 90 -2.85 2.03 0.74
CA GLY A 90 -2.18 2.62 1.91
C GLY A 90 -3.13 3.36 2.87
N GLN A 91 -4.18 3.99 2.32
CA GLN A 91 -5.19 4.70 3.11
C GLN A 91 -6.11 3.70 3.84
N VAL A 92 -6.52 2.62 3.17
CA VAL A 92 -7.34 1.55 3.78
C VAL A 92 -6.58 0.84 4.90
N ILE A 93 -5.28 0.53 4.68
CA ILE A 93 -4.41 -0.07 5.71
C ILE A 93 -4.34 0.83 6.96
N GLY A 94 -4.29 2.15 6.76
CA GLY A 94 -4.28 3.12 7.86
C GLY A 94 -5.59 3.19 8.64
N MET A 95 -6.72 2.83 8.04
CA MET A 95 -8.03 2.77 8.71
C MET A 95 -8.22 1.47 9.48
N ARG A 96 -7.71 0.36 8.95
CA ARG A 96 -7.87 -0.97 9.53
C ARG A 96 -6.75 -1.91 9.11
N ALA A 97 -6.31 -2.74 10.05
CA ALA A 97 -5.28 -3.73 9.78
C ALA A 97 -5.79 -4.76 8.75
N PRO A 98 -5.08 -4.97 7.63
CA PRO A 98 -5.44 -6.02 6.67
C PRO A 98 -5.34 -7.40 7.31
N ARG A 99 -6.37 -8.23 7.09
CA ARG A 99 -6.46 -9.61 7.60
C ARG A 99 -6.85 -10.62 6.54
N GLY A 100 -6.87 -10.19 5.27
CA GLY A 100 -7.15 -11.09 4.15
C GLY A 100 -5.98 -12.05 3.88
N PRO A 101 -6.24 -13.20 3.24
CA PRO A 101 -5.23 -14.22 2.96
C PRO A 101 -3.94 -13.71 2.30
N ALA A 102 -4.02 -12.84 1.30
CA ALA A 102 -2.84 -12.34 0.59
C ALA A 102 -1.96 -11.47 1.50
N TYR A 103 -2.59 -10.59 2.30
CA TYR A 103 -1.84 -9.78 3.27
C TYR A 103 -1.27 -10.59 4.43
N LEU A 104 -1.94 -11.68 4.83
CA LEU A 104 -1.39 -12.61 5.83
C LEU A 104 -0.18 -13.36 5.28
N GLU A 105 -0.23 -13.84 4.03
CA GLU A 105 0.91 -14.49 3.37
C GLU A 105 2.11 -13.52 3.22
N PHE A 106 1.85 -12.28 2.81
CA PHE A 106 2.86 -11.23 2.77
C PHE A 106 3.48 -10.96 4.15
N SER A 107 2.65 -10.89 5.20
CA SER A 107 3.11 -10.66 6.58
C SER A 107 3.96 -11.83 7.10
N GLU A 108 3.50 -13.05 6.86
CA GLU A 108 4.23 -14.28 7.19
C GLU A 108 5.59 -14.31 6.50
N ARG A 109 5.64 -13.95 5.20
CA ARG A 109 6.88 -13.94 4.45
C ARG A 109 7.92 -13.00 5.04
N MET A 110 7.52 -11.80 5.46
CA MET A 110 8.42 -10.85 6.14
C MET A 110 9.00 -11.46 7.42
N CYS A 111 8.15 -12.03 8.28
CA CYS A 111 8.57 -12.66 9.53
C CYS A 111 9.55 -13.82 9.27
N VAL A 112 9.24 -14.72 8.32
CA VAL A 112 10.09 -15.86 7.97
C VAL A 112 11.46 -15.41 7.46
N LEU A 113 11.52 -14.35 6.64
CA LEU A 113 12.79 -13.79 6.16
C LEU A 113 13.63 -13.22 7.32
N LEU A 114 13.00 -12.45 8.21
CA LEU A 114 13.67 -11.84 9.36
C LEU A 114 14.14 -12.89 10.39
N GLU A 115 13.37 -13.94 10.62
CA GLU A 115 13.76 -15.06 11.48
C GLU A 115 14.99 -15.80 10.91
N ARG A 116 15.03 -16.03 9.60
CA ARG A 116 16.18 -16.67 8.94
C ARG A 116 17.46 -15.84 9.03
N GLU A 117 17.34 -14.52 9.03
CA GLU A 117 18.43 -13.56 9.21
C GLU A 117 18.86 -13.44 10.68
N GLY A 118 18.14 -14.05 11.63
CA GLY A 118 18.45 -14.00 13.06
C GLY A 118 18.15 -12.65 13.72
N VAL A 119 17.21 -11.87 13.16
CA VAL A 119 16.81 -10.59 13.73
C VAL A 119 16.19 -10.79 15.12
N PRO A 120 16.62 -10.07 16.18
CA PRO A 120 16.13 -10.29 17.54
C PRO A 120 14.63 -10.03 17.75
N ASP A 121 14.03 -9.15 16.95
CA ASP A 121 12.60 -8.79 16.99
C ASP A 121 12.02 -8.82 15.55
N PRO A 122 11.74 -10.01 14.99
CA PRO A 122 11.25 -10.14 13.62
C PRO A 122 9.92 -9.42 13.41
N LEU A 123 8.97 -9.58 14.34
CA LEU A 123 7.65 -8.99 14.22
C LEU A 123 7.69 -7.45 14.28
N GLY A 124 8.40 -6.89 15.26
CA GLY A 124 8.55 -5.43 15.37
C GLY A 124 9.30 -4.84 14.18
N THR A 125 10.29 -5.56 13.64
CA THR A 125 11.04 -5.13 12.44
C THR A 125 10.15 -5.18 11.19
N ALA A 126 9.33 -6.22 11.01
CA ALA A 126 8.36 -6.31 9.93
C ALA A 126 7.37 -5.14 9.96
N TYR A 127 6.87 -4.76 11.14
CA TYR A 127 6.00 -3.58 11.28
C TYR A 127 6.72 -2.27 10.97
N ARG A 128 7.98 -2.10 11.39
CA ARG A 128 8.77 -0.88 11.07
C ARG A 128 8.98 -0.74 9.56
N LEU A 129 9.33 -1.83 8.88
CA LEU A 129 9.50 -1.86 7.43
C LEU A 129 8.19 -1.57 6.70
N SER A 130 7.10 -2.23 7.10
CA SER A 130 5.78 -2.00 6.51
C SER A 130 5.34 -0.55 6.69
N ASN A 131 5.48 0.00 7.89
CA ASN A 131 5.12 1.39 8.16
C ASN A 131 5.98 2.40 7.39
N LEU A 132 7.27 2.12 7.21
CA LEU A 132 8.15 2.91 6.35
C LEU A 132 7.62 2.92 4.91
N VAL A 133 7.32 1.75 4.35
CA VAL A 133 6.80 1.60 2.98
C VAL A 133 5.46 2.30 2.81
N ILE A 134 4.52 2.12 3.75
CA ILE A 134 3.20 2.76 3.73
C ILE A 134 3.34 4.30 3.83
N GLY A 135 4.17 4.80 4.74
CA GLY A 135 4.40 6.25 4.88
C GLY A 135 5.06 6.84 3.63
N ALA A 136 6.04 6.15 3.06
CA ALA A 136 6.71 6.56 1.83
C ALA A 136 5.73 6.58 0.64
N SER A 137 4.86 5.58 0.50
CA SER A 137 3.91 5.50 -0.63
C SER A 137 2.84 6.58 -0.55
N LEU A 138 2.34 6.90 0.65
CA LEU A 138 1.36 7.98 0.88
C LEU A 138 1.91 9.38 0.61
N THR A 139 3.23 9.56 0.72
CA THR A 139 3.90 10.85 0.49
C THR A 139 4.61 10.93 -0.86
N ALA A 140 4.58 9.85 -1.66
CA ALA A 140 5.15 9.83 -2.99
C ALA A 140 4.35 10.78 -3.93
N PRO A 141 5.03 11.64 -4.70
CA PRO A 141 4.38 12.63 -5.54
C PRO A 141 3.45 11.95 -6.55
N MET A 142 2.31 12.60 -6.83
CA MET A 142 1.32 12.08 -7.80
C MET A 142 1.75 12.29 -9.24
N ALA A 143 2.55 13.33 -9.50
CA ALA A 143 3.11 13.66 -10.80
C ALA A 143 4.61 13.93 -10.67
N PRO A 144 5.44 13.60 -11.70
CA PRO A 144 6.88 13.88 -11.68
C PRO A 144 7.22 15.36 -11.44
N ASP A 145 6.34 16.27 -11.87
CA ASP A 145 6.58 17.73 -11.90
C ASP A 145 5.74 18.51 -10.88
N GLU A 146 5.44 17.93 -9.72
CA GLU A 146 4.73 18.65 -8.67
C GLU A 146 5.52 19.92 -8.27
N LYS A 147 4.93 21.09 -8.54
CA LYS A 147 5.59 22.39 -8.34
C LYS A 147 5.91 22.60 -6.87
N ARG A 148 7.18 22.45 -6.52
CA ARG A 148 7.68 22.77 -5.19
C ARG A 148 7.64 24.29 -4.99
N VAL A 149 6.89 24.74 -4.00
CA VAL A 149 6.91 26.13 -3.55
C VAL A 149 8.24 26.38 -2.86
N ALA A 150 8.94 27.45 -3.23
CA ALA A 150 10.18 27.82 -2.58
C ALA A 150 9.95 28.10 -1.09
N ILE A 151 10.82 27.55 -0.24
CA ILE A 151 10.78 27.79 1.20
C ILE A 151 11.47 29.13 1.46
N ASP A 152 10.79 30.02 2.19
CA ASP A 152 11.33 31.31 2.58
C ASP A 152 12.56 31.13 3.50
N PRO A 153 13.78 31.53 3.07
CA PRO A 153 14.98 31.37 3.87
C PRO A 153 15.02 32.31 5.08
N GLU A 154 14.24 33.40 5.12
CA GLU A 154 14.14 34.24 6.32
C GLU A 154 13.36 33.53 7.43
N GLN A 155 12.34 32.74 7.05
CA GLN A 155 11.52 31.97 8.00
C GLN A 155 12.16 30.63 8.39
N ALA A 156 12.80 29.94 7.44
CA ALA A 156 13.40 28.61 7.68
C ALA A 156 14.79 28.47 7.02
N PRO A 157 15.83 29.14 7.54
CA PRO A 157 17.14 29.24 6.88
C PRO A 157 17.78 27.89 6.55
N ALA A 158 17.79 26.97 7.52
CA ALA A 158 18.38 25.64 7.33
C ALA A 158 17.57 24.78 6.37
N TYR A 159 16.24 24.82 6.45
CA TYR A 159 15.35 23.99 5.65
C TYR A 159 15.37 24.42 4.17
N ALA A 160 15.30 25.73 3.91
CA ALA A 160 15.45 26.29 2.57
C ALA A 160 16.80 25.93 1.93
N ARG A 161 17.90 26.09 2.68
CA ARG A 161 19.25 25.75 2.19
C ARG A 161 19.39 24.26 1.85
N LEU A 162 18.86 23.36 2.70
CA LEU A 162 18.94 21.92 2.45
C LEU A 162 18.06 21.50 1.28
N HIS A 163 16.85 22.04 1.13
CA HIS A 163 16.00 21.78 -0.04
C HIS A 163 16.59 22.30 -1.35
N ALA A 164 17.36 23.39 -1.31
CA ALA A 164 18.09 23.89 -2.48
C ALA A 164 19.31 23.02 -2.85
N ALA A 165 19.95 22.39 -1.86
CA ALA A 165 21.20 21.64 -2.04
C ALA A 165 20.99 20.13 -2.31
N HIS A 166 19.84 19.57 -1.91
CA HIS A 166 19.59 18.14 -1.96
C HIS A 166 18.38 17.82 -2.85
N HIS A 167 18.58 16.89 -3.80
CA HIS A 167 17.45 16.23 -4.44
C HIS A 167 16.96 15.10 -3.54
N ILE A 168 15.66 15.08 -3.27
CA ILE A 168 15.03 14.05 -2.44
C ILE A 168 14.13 13.22 -3.34
N SER A 169 14.51 11.95 -3.54
CA SER A 169 13.70 10.93 -4.21
C SER A 169 13.04 10.02 -3.18
N PRO A 170 11.70 9.80 -3.24
CA PRO A 170 11.02 8.86 -2.36
C PRO A 170 11.60 7.45 -2.42
N GLN A 171 12.01 7.00 -3.60
CA GLN A 171 12.64 5.70 -3.81
C GLN A 171 14.00 5.61 -3.10
N GLU A 172 14.82 6.66 -3.17
CA GLU A 172 16.10 6.70 -2.46
C GLU A 172 15.91 6.74 -0.94
N ILE A 173 14.95 7.53 -0.44
CA ILE A 173 14.58 7.55 0.98
C ILE A 173 14.19 6.15 1.43
N LEU A 174 13.35 5.46 0.65
CA LEU A 174 12.89 4.12 0.98
C LEU A 174 14.05 3.12 1.02
N SER A 175 14.85 3.05 -0.05
CA SER A 175 15.97 2.11 -0.14
C SER A 175 16.98 2.32 0.99
N GLU A 176 17.33 3.57 1.30
CA GLU A 176 18.22 3.88 2.42
C GLU A 176 17.59 3.60 3.78
N GLY A 177 16.28 3.84 3.92
CA GLY A 177 15.53 3.51 5.13
C GLY A 177 15.47 2.00 5.40
N ILE A 178 15.21 1.19 4.36
CA ILE A 178 15.21 -0.28 4.45
C ILE A 178 16.59 -0.77 4.87
N LYS A 179 17.67 -0.32 4.21
CA LYS A 179 19.05 -0.73 4.56
C LYS A 179 19.38 -0.44 6.03
N LYS A 180 19.03 0.75 6.51
CA LYS A 180 19.29 1.15 7.91
C LYS A 180 18.47 0.37 8.94
N LEU A 181 17.29 -0.12 8.57
CA LEU A 181 16.47 -0.94 9.46
C LEU A 181 16.95 -2.40 9.54
N LEU A 182 17.77 -2.83 8.58
CA LEU A 182 18.31 -4.20 8.49
C LEU A 182 19.78 -4.31 8.92
N SER A 183 20.47 -3.19 9.12
CA SER A 183 21.85 -3.11 9.64
C SER A 183 21.91 -3.12 11.16
#